data_AF-A0A1I4SLZ2-F1
#
_entry.id   AF-A0A1I4SLZ2-F1
#
_cell.length_a   1.000
_cell.length_b   1.000
_cell.length_c   1.000
_cell.angle_alpha   90.00
_cell.angle_beta   90.00
_cell.angle_gamma   90.00
#
_symmetry.space_group_name_H-M   'P 1'
#
loop_
_entity.id
_entity.type
_entity.pdbx_description
1 polymer ?
#
loop_
_entity_poly.entity_id
_entity_poly.type
_entity_poly.pdbx_seq_one_letter_code
_entity_poly.pdbx_strand_id
1 'polypeptide(L)' 'MLDQWAYLNGVEIDFSRPGKPTDNAYIESFNGRLRAECLNASWFLSLADARERI' A
#
# COMPACT_ATOMS: atom_id res chain seq x y z
N MET A 1 0.80 -12.03 -16.56
CA MET A 1 1.21 -12.66 -15.29
C MET A 1 2.16 -11.69 -14.57
N LEU A 2 2.17 -11.63 -13.23
CA LEU A 2 2.89 -10.58 -12.47
C LEU A 2 4.40 -10.53 -12.82
N ASP A 3 5.02 -11.69 -12.87
CA ASP A 3 6.38 -11.95 -13.30
C ASP A 3 6.66 -11.48 -14.74
N GLN A 4 5.75 -11.75 -15.68
CA GLN A 4 5.88 -11.30 -17.07
C GLN A 4 5.85 -9.76 -17.15
N TRP A 5 4.96 -9.12 -16.39
CA TRP A 5 4.91 -7.66 -16.33
C TRP A 5 6.20 -7.10 -15.72
N ALA A 6 6.67 -7.67 -14.61
CA ALA A 6 7.90 -7.22 -13.95
C ALA A 6 9.12 -7.36 -14.86
N TYR A 7 9.24 -8.49 -15.56
CA TYR A 7 10.28 -8.71 -16.58
C TYR A 7 10.25 -7.65 -17.69
N LEU A 8 9.07 -7.42 -18.28
CA LEU A 8 8.91 -6.43 -19.35
C LEU A 8 9.22 -5.00 -18.90
N ASN A 9 9.10 -4.71 -17.60
CA ASN A 9 9.35 -3.38 -17.04
C ASN A 9 10.70 -3.28 -16.30
N GLY A 10 11.53 -4.32 -16.32
CA GLY A 10 12.82 -4.34 -15.60
C GLY A 10 12.68 -4.17 -14.08
N VAL A 11 11.55 -4.59 -13.52
CA VAL A 11 11.25 -4.50 -12.08
C VAL A 11 11.70 -5.79 -11.39
N GLU A 12 12.50 -5.66 -10.34
CA GLU A 12 12.84 -6.76 -9.45
C GLU A 12 11.69 -7.02 -8.46
N ILE A 13 11.30 -8.28 -8.31
CA ILE A 13 10.27 -8.68 -7.34
C ILE A 13 10.99 -9.22 -6.11
N ASP A 14 10.80 -8.54 -4.97
CA ASP A 14 11.22 -9.02 -3.66
C ASP A 14 10.01 -9.45 -2.83
N PHE A 15 10.13 -10.61 -2.17
CA PHE A 15 9.07 -11.19 -1.36
C PHE A 15 9.47 -11.17 0.11
N SER A 16 8.55 -10.69 0.96
CA SER A 16 8.71 -10.81 2.41
C SER A 16 8.89 -12.28 2.81
N ARG A 17 9.87 -12.57 3.66
CA ARG A 17 10.11 -13.93 4.12
C ARG A 17 9.02 -14.38 5.09
N PRO A 18 8.56 -15.65 5.02
CA PRO A 18 7.64 -16.20 6.01
C PRO A 18 8.19 -16.06 7.44
N GLY A 19 7.34 -15.59 8.36
CA GLY A 19 7.73 -15.39 9.76
C GLY A 19 8.61 -14.16 10.01
N LYS A 20 8.86 -13.31 9.01
CA LYS A 20 9.63 -12.06 9.16
C LYS A 20 8.79 -10.83 8.84
N PRO A 21 7.92 -10.38 9.78
CA PRO A 21 7.05 -9.22 9.56
C PRO A 21 7.83 -7.92 9.34
N THR A 22 9.08 -7.84 9.81
CA THR A 22 9.92 -6.66 9.63
C THR A 22 10.31 -6.40 8.18
N ASP A 23 10.23 -7.39 7.28
CA ASP A 23 10.46 -7.20 5.85
C ASP A 23 9.40 -6.27 5.21
N ASN A 24 8.21 -6.11 5.82
CA ASN A 24 7.12 -5.26 5.34
C ASN A 24 6.84 -4.02 6.24
N ALA A 25 7.67 -3.80 7.26
CA ALA A 25 7.38 -2.83 8.33
C ALA A 25 7.16 -1.40 7.83
N TYR A 26 7.86 -0.98 6.78
CA TYR A 26 7.69 0.35 6.19
C TYR A 26 6.29 0.54 5.61
N ILE A 27 5.83 -0.41 4.79
CA ILE A 27 4.52 -0.37 4.16
C ILE A 27 3.40 -0.48 5.21
N GLU A 28 3.60 -1.31 6.24
CA GLU A 28 2.65 -1.41 7.36
C GLU A 28 2.54 -0.10 8.14
N SER A 29 3.67 0.53 8.46
CA SER A 29 3.72 1.83 9.12
C SER A 29 3.03 2.92 8.28
N PHE A 30 3.34 2.99 6.98
CA PHE A 30 2.68 3.91 6.06
C PHE A 30 1.16 3.71 6.03
N ASN A 31 0.71 2.46 5.85
CA ASN A 31 -0.72 2.14 5.80
C ASN A 31 -1.43 2.41 7.13
N GLY A 32 -0.77 2.19 8.27
CA GLY A 32 -1.29 2.54 9.59
C GLY A 32 -1.47 4.04 9.73
N ARG A 33 -0.46 4.82 9.35
CA ARG A 33 -0.48 6.28 9.41
C ARG A 33 -1.52 6.89 8.47
N LEU A 34 -1.56 6.47 7.21
CA LEU A 34 -2.55 6.93 6.23
C LEU A 34 -3.99 6.69 6.73
N ARG A 35 -4.23 5.53 7.36
CA ARG A 35 -5.54 5.26 7.96
C ARG A 35 -5.84 6.19 9.13
N ALA A 36 -4.92 6.34 10.07
CA ALA A 36 -5.15 7.15 11.26
C ALA A 36 -5.32 8.64 10.95
N GLU A 37 -4.46 9.18 10.08
CA GLU A 37 -4.35 10.63 9.86
C GLU A 37 -5.26 11.13 8.73
N CYS A 38 -5.56 10.30 7.72
CA CYS A 38 -6.35 10.73 6.57
C CYS A 38 -7.72 10.04 6.54
N LEU A 39 -7.74 8.69 6.52
CA LEU A 39 -8.99 7.96 6.25
C LEU A 39 -9.95 7.93 7.44
N ASN A 40 -9.44 7.85 8.67
CA ASN A 40 -10.27 7.83 9.88
C ASN A 40 -10.59 9.25 10.39
N ALA A 41 -9.93 10.27 9.86
CA ALA A 41 -10.15 11.66 10.25
C ALA A 41 -11.41 12.27 9.61
N SER A 42 -12.03 11.60 8.62
CA SER A 42 -13.16 12.13 7.86
C SER A 42 -14.12 11.04 7.41
N TRP A 43 -15.39 11.41 7.25
CA TRP A 43 -16.38 10.56 6.57
C TRP A 43 -16.38 10.89 5.07
N PHE A 44 -16.37 9.85 4.25
CA PHE A 44 -16.46 9.98 2.79
C PHE A 44 -17.81 9.46 2.31
N LEU A 45 -18.39 10.16 1.34
CA LEU A 45 -19.67 9.80 0.76
C LEU A 45 -19.51 8.82 -0.42
N SER A 46 -18.31 8.74 -0.99
CA SER A 46 -17.96 7.80 -2.07
C SER A 46 -16.45 7.62 -2.19
N LEU A 47 -16.01 6.65 -2.99
CA LEU A 47 -14.59 6.51 -3.35
C LEU A 47 -14.06 7.71 -4.16
N ALA A 48 -14.91 8.37 -4.96
CA ALA A 48 -14.50 9.55 -5.72
C ALA A 48 -14.23 10.73 -4.77
N ASP A 49 -15.10 10.94 -3.79
CA ASP A 49 -14.96 11.95 -2.73
C ASP A 49 -13.69 11.71 -1.90
N ALA A 50 -13.40 10.44 -1.54
CA ALA A 50 -12.17 10.08 -0.85
C ALA A 50 -10.90 10.39 -1.68
N ARG A 51 -10.91 10.15 -2.99
CA ARG A 51 -9.77 10.41 -3.89
C ARG A 51 -9.52 11.88 -4.20
N GLU A 52 -10.55 12.73 -4.07
CA GLU A 52 -10.39 14.18 -4.25
C GLU A 52 -9.82 14.85 -3.00
N ARG A 53 -10.09 14.28 -1.82
CA ARG A 53 -9.76 14.87 -0.52
C ARG A 53 -8.44 14.41 0.11
N ILE A 54 -7.85 13.32 -0.36
CA ILE A 54 -6.60 12.72 0.14
C ILE A 54 -5.60 12.62 -1.02
#